data_AF-A0A554L5Z2-F1
#
_entry.id   AF-A0A554L5Z2-F1
#
_cell.length_a   1.000
_cell.length_b   1.000
_cell.length_c   1.000
_cell.angle_alpha   90.00
_cell.angle_beta   90.00
_cell.angle_gamma   90.00
#
_symmetry.space_group_name_H-M   'P 1'
#
loop_
_entity.id
_entity.type
_entity.pdbx_description
1 polymer ?
#
loop_
_entity_poly.entity_id
_entity_poly.type
_entity_poly.pdbx_seq_one_letter_code
_entity_poly.pdbx_strand_id
1 'polypeptide(L)'
;MISKNIIKQPKSIVEVSVTVPWSDLQPSWDQTLQKLSADVELPGFRKGQAPIPMVEQNLGMKLQDEVLKTAMPNFLIEVLKGTDIIPIDYPKYDLISFVKGQQIQFKATITNRPAVSVGNYKTIKTARPAIKPVTEEEINKVIDDLYKRWKVRQPQPEAGRPLAGAGSISFQPTNGQAGGPDDSFARAMGATGLADLREKVRKDLEANVKYNNELDFEEAILQEVEKITTVELPDILIQDELNRMLVSLQRRVADMGLLLEDYLRGQGKTLEQLKNEWTPQAERNVRMELGLAEIARQENVVISDSELQSEVDKIQDSRVKKQFEAQEPRLHLRHALRQTRTLDLLKKMVGG
;
A
#
# COMPACT_ATOMS: atom_id res chain seq x y z
N MET A 1 -16.12 25.71 31.17
CA MET A 1 -15.28 25.83 29.96
C MET A 1 -14.35 24.64 29.92
N ILE A 2 -14.29 23.96 28.78
CA ILE A 2 -13.36 22.85 28.57
C ILE A 2 -11.93 23.41 28.59
N SER A 3 -11.11 22.90 29.51
CA SER A 3 -9.69 23.29 29.60
C SER A 3 -8.86 22.29 28.81
N LYS A 4 -7.92 22.80 28.01
CA LYS A 4 -7.02 21.99 27.19
C LYS A 4 -5.56 22.26 27.51
N ASN A 5 -4.77 21.20 27.61
CA ASN A 5 -3.32 21.26 27.58
C ASN A 5 -2.82 20.38 26.43
N ILE A 6 -1.96 20.92 25.57
CA ILE A 6 -1.45 20.24 24.38
C ILE A 6 0.06 20.12 24.52
N ILE A 7 0.57 18.90 24.56
CA ILE A 7 1.99 18.60 24.66
C ILE A 7 2.41 17.89 23.37
N LYS A 8 3.39 18.46 22.67
CA LYS A 8 4.00 17.82 21.49
C LYS A 8 5.12 16.88 21.95
N GLN A 9 5.10 15.66 21.44
CA GLN A 9 6.11 14.63 21.66
C GLN A 9 6.87 14.34 20.36
N PRO A 10 8.03 13.64 20.44
CA PRO A 10 8.74 13.16 19.26
C PRO A 10 7.86 12.29 18.35
N LYS A 11 8.23 12.19 17.07
CA LYS A 11 7.51 11.38 16.05
C LYS A 11 6.11 11.91 15.73
N SER A 12 5.94 13.23 15.84
CA SER A 12 4.65 13.93 15.60
C SER A 12 3.48 13.44 16.45
N ILE A 13 3.75 12.89 17.63
CA ILE A 13 2.71 12.53 18.60
C ILE A 13 2.31 13.80 19.36
N VAL A 14 1.00 13.97 19.57
CA VAL A 14 0.42 15.06 20.32
C VAL A 14 -0.46 14.49 21.41
N GLU A 15 -0.12 14.81 22.66
CA GLU A 15 -0.95 14.50 23.80
C GLU A 15 -1.82 15.70 24.14
N VAL A 16 -3.13 15.48 24.16
CA VAL A 16 -4.13 16.46 24.51
C VAL A 16 -4.76 16.04 25.83
N SER A 17 -4.45 16.74 26.91
CA SER A 17 -5.18 16.59 28.17
C SER A 17 -6.40 17.50 28.15
N VAL A 18 -7.58 16.89 28.29
CA VAL A 18 -8.86 17.59 28.24
C VAL A 18 -9.53 17.47 29.60
N THR A 19 -9.93 18.60 30.17
CA THR A 19 -10.80 18.66 31.35
C THR A 19 -12.17 19.18 30.94
N VAL A 20 -13.19 18.35 31.09
CA VAL A 20 -14.59 18.68 30.73
C VAL A 20 -15.43 18.75 32.01
N PRO A 21 -16.18 19.84 32.24
CA PRO A 21 -17.09 19.94 33.39
C PRO A 21 -18.31 19.03 33.19
N TRP A 22 -18.94 18.63 34.30
CA TRP A 22 -20.12 17.76 34.26
C TRP A 22 -21.28 18.36 33.45
N SER A 23 -21.44 19.69 33.46
CA SER A 23 -22.49 20.38 32.69
C SER A 23 -22.48 20.03 31.20
N ASP A 24 -21.29 19.84 30.63
CA ASP A 24 -21.12 19.58 29.20
C ASP A 24 -21.28 18.08 28.89
N LEU A 25 -20.99 17.21 29.87
CA LEU A 25 -21.16 15.76 29.77
C LEU A 25 -22.60 15.30 30.03
N GLN A 26 -23.34 16.04 30.86
CA GLN A 26 -24.68 15.68 31.33
C GLN A 26 -25.66 15.37 30.18
N PRO A 27 -25.76 16.16 29.09
CA PRO A 27 -26.65 15.83 27.99
C PRO A 27 -26.34 14.48 27.34
N SER A 28 -25.06 14.13 27.19
CA SER A 28 -24.64 12.82 26.65
C SER A 28 -24.90 11.68 27.62
N TRP A 29 -24.79 11.95 28.93
CA TRP A 29 -25.15 10.99 29.99
C TRP A 29 -26.63 10.65 29.95
N ASP A 30 -27.49 11.68 29.98
CA ASP A 30 -28.95 11.53 30.00
C ASP A 30 -29.46 10.82 28.74
N GLN A 31 -28.93 11.18 27.56
CA GLN A 31 -29.28 10.52 26.30
C GLN A 31 -28.89 9.04 26.28
N THR A 32 -27.69 8.71 26.74
CA THR A 32 -27.22 7.31 26.78
C THR A 32 -27.99 6.50 27.81
N LEU A 33 -28.28 7.09 28.97
CA LEU A 33 -29.11 6.48 30.01
C LEU A 33 -30.52 6.18 29.49
N GLN A 34 -31.13 7.12 28.76
CA GLN A 34 -32.45 6.90 28.15
C GLN A 34 -32.40 5.77 27.11
N LYS A 35 -31.39 5.74 26.23
CA LYS A 35 -31.22 4.67 25.23
C LYS A 35 -31.04 3.31 25.89
N LEU A 36 -30.15 3.21 26.87
CA LEU A 36 -29.87 1.94 27.55
C LEU A 36 -31.04 1.50 28.43
N SER A 37 -31.81 2.44 29.01
CA SER A 37 -32.98 2.10 29.82
C SER A 37 -34.03 1.28 29.07
N ALA A 38 -34.17 1.48 27.76
CA ALA A 38 -35.11 0.73 26.92
C ALA A 38 -34.77 -0.77 26.84
N ASP A 39 -33.48 -1.12 26.96
CA ASP A 39 -32.99 -2.49 26.83
C ASP A 39 -32.66 -3.17 28.17
N VAL A 40 -32.71 -2.45 29.28
CA VAL A 40 -32.39 -2.98 30.60
C VAL A 40 -33.55 -3.82 31.16
N GLU A 41 -33.20 -5.05 31.54
CA GLU A 41 -34.05 -5.96 32.31
C GLU A 41 -33.63 -5.91 33.77
N LEU A 42 -34.57 -5.60 34.65
CA LEU A 42 -34.36 -5.54 36.09
C LEU A 42 -35.33 -6.48 36.81
N PRO A 43 -34.89 -7.21 37.86
CA PRO A 43 -35.78 -8.06 38.63
C PRO A 43 -36.99 -7.26 39.16
N GLY A 44 -38.20 -7.72 38.83
CA GLY A 44 -39.45 -7.06 39.24
C GLY A 44 -39.99 -5.99 38.28
N PHE A 45 -39.25 -5.62 37.22
CA PHE A 45 -39.70 -4.66 36.22
C PHE A 45 -39.72 -5.26 34.82
N ARG A 46 -40.74 -4.90 34.04
CA ARG A 46 -40.77 -5.24 32.61
C ARG A 46 -39.67 -4.45 31.89
N LYS A 47 -39.04 -5.04 30.88
CA LYS A 47 -38.03 -4.41 30.01
C LYS A 47 -38.44 -2.97 29.65
N GLY A 48 -37.58 -2.00 29.95
CA GLY A 48 -37.83 -0.58 29.66
C GLY A 48 -38.75 0.18 30.62
N GLN A 49 -39.26 -0.45 31.68
CA GLN A 49 -40.21 0.16 32.64
C GLN A 49 -39.63 0.33 34.04
N ALA A 50 -38.33 0.06 34.21
CA ALA A 50 -37.66 0.27 35.49
C ALA A 50 -37.40 1.77 35.75
N PRO A 51 -37.53 2.25 37.00
CA PRO A 51 -37.22 3.63 37.37
C PRO A 51 -35.76 4.00 37.02
N ILE A 52 -35.56 5.20 36.44
CA ILE A 52 -34.24 5.68 35.98
C ILE A 52 -33.13 5.57 37.04
N PRO A 53 -33.35 5.93 38.33
CA PRO A 53 -32.30 5.80 39.35
C PRO A 53 -31.84 4.34 39.57
N MET A 54 -32.76 3.38 39.45
CA MET A 54 -32.44 1.95 39.59
C MET A 54 -31.70 1.41 38.35
N VAL A 55 -32.11 1.87 37.16
CA VAL A 55 -31.44 1.55 35.89
C VAL A 55 -30.01 2.06 35.90
N GLU A 56 -29.80 3.31 36.34
CA GLU A 56 -28.48 3.91 36.44
C GLU A 56 -27.57 3.14 37.41
N GLN A 57 -28.08 2.77 38.59
CA GLN A 57 -27.32 2.00 39.58
C GLN A 57 -26.94 0.61 39.06
N ASN A 58 -27.83 -0.03 38.30
CA ASN A 58 -27.58 -1.35 37.71
C ASN A 58 -26.60 -1.30 36.54
N LEU A 59 -26.66 -0.26 35.71
CA LEU A 59 -25.74 -0.09 34.59
C LEU A 59 -24.34 0.33 35.05
N GLY A 60 -24.24 1.18 36.07
CA GLY A 60 -23.00 1.59 36.72
C GLY A 60 -21.87 1.90 35.71
N MET A 61 -20.84 1.04 35.71
CA MET A 61 -19.67 1.19 34.84
C MET A 61 -20.00 1.05 33.34
N LYS A 62 -20.99 0.23 32.96
CA LYS A 62 -21.36 0.06 31.54
C LYS A 62 -21.90 1.36 30.95
N LEU A 63 -22.71 2.08 31.72
CA LEU A 63 -23.22 3.39 31.31
C LEU A 63 -22.07 4.39 31.16
N GLN A 64 -21.16 4.40 32.14
CA GLN A 64 -19.97 5.25 32.07
C GLN A 64 -19.18 4.96 30.79
N ASP A 65 -18.78 3.72 30.54
CA ASP A 65 -17.98 3.36 29.37
C ASP A 65 -18.66 3.76 28.05
N GLU A 66 -19.97 3.54 27.93
CA GLU A 66 -20.72 3.86 26.72
C GLU A 66 -20.82 5.38 26.48
N VAL A 67 -21.05 6.14 27.56
CA VAL A 67 -21.05 7.61 27.51
C VAL A 67 -19.66 8.11 27.12
N LEU A 68 -18.61 7.59 27.76
CA LEU A 68 -17.24 8.03 27.50
C LEU A 68 -16.79 7.73 26.07
N LYS A 69 -17.09 6.54 25.55
CA LYS A 69 -16.79 6.15 24.16
C LYS A 69 -17.38 7.12 23.14
N THR A 70 -18.57 7.66 23.42
CA THR A 70 -19.27 8.58 22.51
C THR A 70 -18.88 10.03 22.74
N ALA A 71 -18.72 10.43 24.00
CA ALA A 71 -18.50 11.83 24.37
C ALA A 71 -17.04 12.28 24.18
N MET A 72 -16.05 11.43 24.53
CA MET A 72 -14.64 11.81 24.42
C MET A 72 -14.23 12.20 22.99
N PRO A 73 -14.62 11.47 21.91
CA PRO A 73 -14.34 11.90 20.54
C PRO A 73 -14.94 13.26 20.17
N ASN A 74 -16.17 13.53 20.60
CA ASN A 74 -16.84 14.79 20.30
C ASN A 74 -16.13 15.97 20.98
N PHE A 75 -15.78 15.82 22.26
CA PHE A 75 -15.04 16.85 22.97
C PHE A 75 -13.63 17.05 22.40
N LEU A 76 -12.97 15.97 21.99
CA LEU A 76 -11.67 16.08 21.34
C LEU A 76 -11.76 16.87 20.03
N ILE A 77 -12.75 16.56 19.17
CA ILE A 77 -12.98 17.30 17.93
C ILE A 77 -13.22 18.78 18.25
N GLU A 78 -14.03 19.11 19.25
CA GLU A 78 -14.29 20.49 19.65
C GLU A 78 -13.02 21.21 20.14
N VAL A 79 -12.19 20.54 20.92
CA VAL A 79 -10.90 21.06 21.43
C VAL A 79 -9.89 21.29 20.30
N LEU A 80 -9.93 20.44 19.27
CA LEU A 80 -9.07 20.51 18.09
C LEU A 80 -9.58 21.49 17.02
N LYS A 81 -10.87 21.87 17.02
CA LYS A 81 -11.41 22.88 16.09
C LYS A 81 -10.59 24.18 16.20
N GLY A 82 -10.15 24.68 15.05
CA GLY A 82 -9.33 25.89 14.95
C GLY A 82 -7.85 25.69 15.29
N THR A 83 -7.39 24.45 15.50
CA THR A 83 -5.96 24.12 15.57
C THR A 83 -5.48 23.52 14.24
N ASP A 84 -4.19 23.63 13.96
CA ASP A 84 -3.56 23.04 12.76
C ASP A 84 -3.27 21.53 12.92
N ILE A 85 -3.84 20.89 13.95
CA ILE A 85 -3.64 19.47 14.22
C ILE A 85 -4.59 18.69 13.32
N ILE A 86 -4.00 17.92 12.41
CA ILE A 86 -4.71 17.01 11.51
C ILE A 86 -4.35 15.59 11.97
N PRO A 87 -5.23 14.91 12.72
CA PRO A 87 -5.04 13.52 13.12
C PRO A 87 -4.89 12.62 11.89
N ILE A 88 -3.85 11.80 11.86
CA ILE A 88 -3.67 10.76 10.84
C ILE A 88 -3.99 9.35 11.37
N ASP A 89 -4.26 9.23 12.67
CA ASP A 89 -4.61 7.98 13.34
C ASP A 89 -5.80 8.23 14.28
N TYR A 90 -6.44 7.15 14.70
CA TYR A 90 -7.47 7.18 15.73
C TYR A 90 -6.85 7.54 17.09
N PRO A 91 -7.41 8.54 17.79
CA PRO A 91 -6.96 8.92 19.12
C PRO A 91 -7.05 7.76 20.11
N LYS A 92 -5.99 7.54 20.88
CA LYS A 92 -6.00 6.66 22.05
C LYS A 92 -6.40 7.46 23.26
N TYR A 93 -7.43 7.02 23.98
CA TYR A 93 -7.97 7.71 25.15
C TYR A 93 -7.56 6.99 26.43
N ASP A 94 -6.95 7.73 27.35
CA ASP A 94 -6.69 7.29 28.71
C ASP A 94 -7.51 8.14 29.69
N LEU A 95 -8.36 7.51 30.48
CA LEU A 95 -9.11 8.21 31.52
C LEU A 95 -8.19 8.48 32.72
N ILE A 96 -7.99 9.76 33.05
CA ILE A 96 -7.16 10.17 34.20
C ILE A 96 -8.02 10.20 35.47
N SER A 97 -9.17 10.86 35.39
CA SER A 97 -10.08 11.02 36.53
C SER A 97 -11.51 11.20 36.06
N PHE A 98 -12.44 10.59 36.77
CA PHE A 98 -13.87 10.76 36.57
C PHE A 98 -14.55 10.91 37.91
N VAL A 99 -15.16 12.08 38.14
CA VAL A 99 -15.98 12.35 39.32
C VAL A 99 -17.35 12.83 38.85
N LYS A 100 -18.36 11.95 38.99
CA LYS A 100 -19.75 12.25 38.64
C LYS A 100 -20.20 13.54 39.33
N GLY A 101 -20.83 14.44 38.57
CA GLY A 101 -21.32 15.73 39.07
C GLY A 101 -20.26 16.83 39.17
N GLN A 102 -18.99 16.53 38.93
CA GLN A 102 -17.91 17.54 38.95
C GLN A 102 -17.28 17.71 37.58
N GLN A 103 -16.36 16.81 37.21
CA GLN A 103 -15.60 16.91 35.97
C GLN A 103 -15.02 15.55 35.57
N ILE A 104 -14.65 15.48 34.30
CA ILE A 104 -13.88 14.40 33.72
C ILE A 104 -12.55 14.94 33.20
N GLN A 105 -11.49 14.18 33.43
CA GLN A 105 -10.17 14.43 32.88
C GLN A 105 -9.71 13.20 32.11
N PHE A 106 -9.38 13.39 30.84
CA PHE A 106 -8.83 12.34 30.00
C PHE A 106 -7.65 12.87 29.19
N LYS A 107 -6.75 11.95 28.83
CA LYS A 107 -5.66 12.19 27.89
C LYS A 107 -6.03 11.56 26.56
N ALA A 108 -5.95 12.32 25.48
CA ALA A 108 -6.03 11.80 24.13
C ALA A 108 -4.64 11.86 23.50
N THR A 109 -4.11 10.71 23.08
CA THR A 109 -2.85 10.62 22.34
C THR A 109 -3.18 10.49 20.87
N ILE A 110 -2.77 11.47 20.07
CA ILE A 110 -3.03 11.54 18.63
C ILE A 110 -1.71 11.61 17.89
N THR A 111 -1.62 10.91 16.77
CA THR A 111 -0.55 11.14 15.81
C THR A 111 -0.97 12.25 14.85
N ASN A 112 -0.25 13.37 14.86
CA ASN A 112 -0.47 14.47 13.94
C ASN A 112 0.27 14.23 12.62
N ARG A 113 -0.24 14.80 11.52
CA ARG A 113 0.50 14.88 10.27
C ARG A 113 1.88 15.50 10.50
N PRO A 114 2.98 14.83 10.10
CA PRO A 114 4.31 15.36 10.34
C PRO A 114 4.57 16.61 9.51
N ALA A 115 5.29 17.56 10.08
CA ALA A 115 5.80 18.71 9.33
C ALA A 115 6.97 18.24 8.46
N VAL A 116 6.84 18.38 7.14
CA VAL A 116 7.85 17.95 6.17
C VAL A 116 8.57 19.18 5.65
N SER A 117 9.90 19.15 5.67
CA SER A 117 10.73 20.17 5.03
C SER A 117 11.59 19.51 3.96
N VAL A 118 11.56 20.06 2.75
CA VAL A 118 12.36 19.58 1.63
C VAL A 118 13.40 20.65 1.29
N GLY A 119 14.65 20.24 1.17
CA GLY A 119 15.76 21.07 0.73
C GLY A 119 15.65 21.47 -0.75
N ASN A 120 16.76 21.92 -1.34
CA ASN A 120 16.76 22.39 -2.73
C ASN A 120 16.68 21.22 -3.73
N TYR A 121 15.46 20.86 -4.14
CA TYR A 121 15.20 19.81 -5.13
C TYR A 121 15.52 20.24 -6.57
N LYS A 122 15.63 21.53 -6.86
CA LYS A 122 15.93 22.04 -8.22
C LYS A 122 17.40 21.84 -8.60
N THR A 123 18.26 21.56 -7.63
CA THR A 123 19.69 21.29 -7.82
C THR A 123 20.05 19.81 -7.77
N ILE A 124 19.05 18.91 -7.74
CA ILE A 124 19.29 17.46 -7.78
C ILE A 124 20.04 17.13 -9.07
N LYS A 125 21.21 16.50 -8.93
CA LYS A 125 22.03 16.01 -10.05
C LYS A 125 22.03 14.49 -10.02
N THR A 126 21.03 13.86 -10.63
CA THR A 126 21.07 12.42 -10.89
C THR A 126 21.40 12.18 -12.36
N ALA A 127 22.40 11.35 -12.62
CA ALA A 127 22.71 10.92 -13.97
C ALA A 127 21.72 9.83 -14.38
N ARG A 128 21.11 9.97 -15.56
CA ARG A 128 20.37 8.84 -16.16
C ARG A 128 21.38 7.69 -16.38
N PRO A 129 21.14 6.48 -15.86
CA PRO A 129 22.06 5.38 -16.05
C PRO A 129 22.24 5.10 -17.54
N ALA A 130 23.44 4.71 -17.98
CA ALA A 130 23.67 4.40 -19.39
C ALA A 130 22.87 3.14 -19.79
N ILE A 131 22.10 3.24 -20.88
CA ILE A 131 21.42 2.09 -21.47
C ILE A 131 22.51 1.15 -22.00
N LYS A 132 22.63 -0.03 -21.38
CA LYS A 132 23.52 -1.08 -21.90
C LYS A 132 22.91 -1.59 -23.22
N PRO A 133 23.69 -1.61 -24.33
CA PRO A 133 23.18 -2.14 -25.59
C PRO A 133 22.90 -3.64 -25.44
N VAL A 134 21.79 -4.09 -25.99
CA VAL A 134 21.46 -5.52 -26.04
C VAL A 134 22.49 -6.23 -26.92
N THR A 135 23.16 -7.22 -26.36
CA THR A 135 24.22 -7.96 -27.07
C THR A 135 23.63 -9.16 -27.83
N GLU A 136 24.32 -9.58 -28.89
CA GLU A 136 23.94 -10.82 -29.62
C GLU A 136 23.97 -12.06 -28.72
N GLU A 137 24.83 -12.09 -27.69
CA GLU A 137 24.85 -13.16 -26.70
C GLU A 137 23.55 -13.24 -25.88
N GLU A 138 23.02 -12.09 -25.43
CA GLU A 138 21.75 -12.04 -24.70
C GLU A 138 20.57 -12.50 -25.57
N ILE A 139 20.55 -12.08 -26.84
CA ILE A 139 19.54 -12.51 -27.81
C ILE A 139 19.61 -14.02 -28.02
N ASN A 140 20.81 -14.56 -28.26
CA ASN A 140 21.01 -15.99 -28.47
C ASN A 140 20.61 -16.79 -27.23
N LYS A 141 20.93 -16.30 -26.02
CA LYS A 141 20.57 -16.95 -24.76
C LYS A 141 19.06 -17.05 -24.57
N VAL A 142 18.34 -15.96 -24.83
CA VAL A 142 16.86 -15.96 -24.74
C VAL A 142 16.26 -16.92 -25.75
N ILE A 143 16.75 -16.94 -26.99
CA ILE A 143 16.28 -17.87 -28.03
C ILE A 143 16.55 -19.32 -27.64
N ASP A 144 17.72 -19.63 -27.09
CA ASP A 144 18.08 -20.97 -26.63
C ASP A 144 17.20 -21.40 -25.44
N ASP A 145 16.93 -20.51 -24.48
CA ASP A 145 16.03 -20.79 -23.36
C ASP A 145 14.58 -21.04 -23.83
N LEU A 146 14.10 -20.27 -24.82
CA LEU A 146 12.79 -20.49 -25.45
C LEU A 146 12.76 -21.84 -26.19
N TYR A 147 13.83 -22.17 -26.92
CA TYR A 147 13.95 -23.45 -27.64
C TYR A 147 13.97 -24.65 -26.69
N LYS A 148 14.70 -24.57 -25.57
CA LYS A 148 14.71 -25.58 -24.50
C LYS A 148 13.31 -25.81 -23.92
N ARG A 149 12.59 -24.73 -23.59
CA ARG A 149 11.22 -24.81 -23.06
C ARG A 149 10.24 -25.41 -24.07
N TRP A 150 10.39 -25.06 -25.35
CA TRP A 150 9.59 -25.61 -26.44
C TRP A 150 9.83 -27.11 -26.62
N LYS A 151 11.10 -27.55 -26.58
CA LYS A 151 11.48 -28.96 -26.70
C LYS A 151 10.90 -29.83 -25.57
N VAL A 152 10.87 -29.32 -24.34
CA VAL A 152 10.27 -30.03 -23.18
C VAL A 152 8.75 -30.17 -23.31
N ARG A 153 8.07 -29.24 -24.00
CA ARG A 153 6.62 -29.28 -24.22
C ARG A 153 6.19 -30.19 -25.37
N GLN A 154 7.10 -30.65 -26.23
CA GLN A 154 6.75 -31.63 -27.25
C GLN A 154 6.55 -33.01 -26.63
N PRO A 155 5.49 -33.75 -27.00
CA PRO A 155 5.37 -35.15 -26.58
C PRO A 155 6.58 -35.91 -27.12
N GLN A 156 7.41 -36.46 -26.22
CA GLN A 156 8.41 -37.43 -26.65
C GLN A 156 7.66 -38.62 -27.25
N PRO A 157 7.99 -39.08 -28.47
CA PRO A 157 7.53 -40.39 -28.90
C PRO A 157 8.07 -41.40 -27.88
N GLU A 158 7.17 -42.12 -27.20
CA GLU A 158 7.57 -43.26 -26.38
C GLU A 158 8.48 -44.14 -27.25
N ALA A 159 9.69 -44.40 -26.76
CA ALA A 159 10.58 -45.37 -27.39
C ALA A 159 9.82 -46.69 -27.52
N GLY A 160 9.41 -47.01 -28.74
CA GLY A 160 8.53 -48.13 -29.03
C GLY A 160 9.09 -49.43 -28.43
N ARG A 161 8.26 -50.16 -27.70
CA ARG A 161 8.53 -51.57 -27.41
C ARG A 161 8.66 -52.30 -28.75
N PRO A 162 9.72 -53.09 -29.00
CA PRO A 162 9.85 -53.79 -30.26
C PRO A 162 8.79 -54.90 -30.33
N LEU A 163 7.85 -54.77 -31.27
CA LEU A 163 7.03 -55.90 -31.72
C LEU A 163 7.87 -56.68 -32.76
N ALA A 164 8.16 -57.94 -32.43
CA ALA A 164 8.81 -58.86 -33.34
C ALA A 164 7.88 -59.17 -34.53
N GLY A 165 8.38 -58.97 -35.76
CA GLY A 165 7.66 -59.35 -36.98
C GLY A 165 8.43 -58.96 -38.23
N ALA A 166 8.92 -59.97 -38.95
CA ALA A 166 9.75 -59.86 -40.14
C ALA A 166 9.06 -59.11 -41.29
N GLY A 167 9.84 -58.28 -41.99
CA GLY A 167 9.45 -57.64 -43.25
C GLY A 167 10.31 -56.41 -43.53
N SER A 168 11.18 -56.51 -44.53
CA SER A 168 12.08 -55.45 -44.96
C SER A 168 11.34 -54.15 -45.29
N ILE A 169 11.50 -53.13 -44.46
CA ILE A 169 11.24 -51.74 -44.81
C ILE A 169 12.58 -51.02 -44.73
N SER A 170 13.04 -50.54 -45.88
CA SER A 170 14.19 -49.65 -45.98
C SER A 170 13.88 -48.38 -45.18
N PHE A 171 14.41 -48.29 -43.96
CA PHE A 171 14.50 -47.02 -43.25
C PHE A 171 15.59 -46.19 -43.93
N GLN A 172 15.18 -45.21 -44.74
CA GLN A 172 16.02 -44.03 -44.90
C GLN A 172 16.00 -43.30 -43.56
N PRO A 173 17.15 -43.14 -42.87
CA PRO A 173 17.20 -42.25 -41.74
C PRO A 173 16.99 -40.85 -42.32
N THR A 174 15.78 -40.30 -42.17
CA THR A 174 15.69 -38.85 -42.14
C THR A 174 16.50 -38.46 -40.91
N ASN A 175 17.70 -37.94 -41.17
CA ASN A 175 18.55 -37.33 -40.17
C ASN A 175 17.67 -36.41 -39.33
N GLY A 176 17.25 -36.88 -38.15
CA GLY A 176 16.80 -36.04 -37.08
C GLY A 176 18.01 -35.23 -36.68
N GLN A 177 18.25 -34.13 -37.41
CA GLN A 177 19.28 -33.18 -37.04
C GLN A 177 18.97 -32.82 -35.59
N ALA A 178 19.97 -33.04 -34.74
CA ALA A 178 20.12 -32.28 -33.50
C ALA A 178 20.30 -30.81 -33.91
N GLY A 179 19.23 -30.20 -34.39
CA GLY A 179 19.22 -28.87 -34.97
C GLY A 179 18.92 -27.88 -33.88
N GLY A 180 19.74 -26.83 -33.79
CA GLY A 180 19.46 -25.68 -32.93
C GLY A 180 18.17 -24.95 -33.33
N PRO A 181 17.95 -23.74 -32.80
CA PRO A 181 16.78 -22.93 -33.14
C PRO A 181 16.66 -22.75 -34.66
N ASP A 182 15.59 -23.24 -35.26
CA ASP A 182 15.33 -23.22 -36.70
C ASP A 182 14.03 -22.46 -37.05
N ASP A 183 13.71 -22.36 -38.34
CA ASP A 183 12.50 -21.66 -38.78
C ASP A 183 11.20 -22.35 -38.34
N SER A 184 11.24 -23.66 -38.07
CA SER A 184 10.07 -24.40 -37.58
C SER A 184 9.75 -24.02 -36.13
N PHE A 185 10.77 -23.91 -35.28
CA PHE A 185 10.68 -23.36 -33.94
C PHE A 185 10.23 -21.89 -33.96
N ALA A 186 10.78 -21.06 -34.86
CA ALA A 186 10.39 -19.66 -34.95
C ALA A 186 8.90 -19.48 -35.26
N ARG A 187 8.34 -20.30 -36.16
CA ARG A 187 6.89 -20.33 -36.45
C ARG A 187 6.07 -20.77 -35.26
N ALA A 188 6.54 -21.76 -34.50
CA ALA A 188 5.87 -22.19 -33.27
C ALA A 188 5.82 -21.09 -32.19
N MET A 189 6.75 -20.13 -32.23
CA MET A 189 6.78 -18.96 -31.34
C MET A 189 6.03 -17.73 -31.92
N GLY A 190 5.35 -17.86 -33.07
CA GLY A 190 4.61 -16.76 -33.69
C GLY A 190 5.46 -15.82 -34.54
N ALA A 191 6.65 -16.23 -34.96
CA ALA A 191 7.49 -15.52 -35.92
C ALA A 191 7.44 -16.15 -37.32
N THR A 192 7.75 -15.38 -38.35
CA THR A 192 7.73 -15.86 -39.74
C THR A 192 8.95 -16.74 -40.10
N GLY A 193 10.05 -16.57 -39.36
CA GLY A 193 11.29 -17.34 -39.45
C GLY A 193 12.28 -16.92 -38.35
N LEU A 194 13.45 -17.55 -38.27
CA LEU A 194 14.42 -17.34 -37.19
C LEU A 194 14.96 -15.90 -37.13
N ALA A 195 15.13 -15.26 -38.29
CA ALA A 195 15.54 -13.86 -38.37
C ALA A 195 14.47 -12.91 -37.79
N ASP A 196 13.18 -13.16 -38.06
CA ASP A 196 12.07 -12.41 -37.49
C ASP A 196 11.94 -12.64 -35.98
N LEU A 197 12.16 -13.88 -35.51
CA LEU A 197 12.18 -14.19 -34.08
C LEU A 197 13.31 -13.44 -33.37
N ARG A 198 14.52 -13.43 -33.95
CA ARG A 198 15.68 -12.68 -33.41
C ARG A 198 15.38 -11.20 -33.31
N GLU A 199 14.75 -10.62 -34.34
CA GLU A 199 14.40 -9.20 -34.34
C GLU A 199 13.31 -8.87 -33.30
N LYS A 200 12.31 -9.73 -33.13
CA LYS A 200 11.28 -9.55 -32.08
C LYS A 200 11.90 -9.63 -30.68
N VAL A 201 12.73 -10.65 -30.43
CA VAL A 201 13.44 -10.80 -29.15
C VAL A 201 14.35 -9.61 -28.89
N ARG A 202 15.06 -9.10 -29.91
CA ARG A 202 15.88 -7.88 -29.78
C ARG A 202 15.02 -6.69 -29.35
N LYS A 203 13.90 -6.43 -30.05
CA LYS A 203 12.99 -5.33 -29.72
C LYS A 203 12.41 -5.45 -28.31
N ASP A 204 12.03 -6.65 -27.89
CA ASP A 204 11.50 -6.89 -26.55
C ASP A 204 12.58 -6.67 -25.48
N LEU A 205 13.81 -7.14 -25.71
CA LEU A 205 14.94 -6.89 -24.82
C LEU A 205 15.29 -5.40 -24.75
N GLU A 206 15.34 -4.70 -25.87
CA GLU A 206 15.59 -3.26 -25.90
C GLU A 206 14.49 -2.48 -25.18
N ALA A 207 13.21 -2.88 -25.35
CA ALA A 207 12.09 -2.28 -24.63
C ALA A 207 12.20 -2.52 -23.12
N ASN A 208 12.52 -3.74 -22.70
CA ASN A 208 12.73 -4.09 -21.29
C ASN A 208 13.92 -3.34 -20.67
N VAL A 209 15.04 -3.23 -21.38
CA VAL A 209 16.21 -2.47 -20.91
C VAL A 209 15.86 -0.99 -20.78
N LYS A 210 15.16 -0.40 -21.76
CA LYS A 210 14.69 0.99 -21.68
C LYS A 210 13.75 1.20 -20.49
N TYR A 211 12.81 0.28 -20.27
CA TYR A 211 11.88 0.34 -19.14
C TYR A 211 12.61 0.25 -17.79
N ASN A 212 13.49 -0.73 -17.61
CA ASN A 212 14.27 -0.88 -16.38
C ASN A 212 15.19 0.33 -16.14
N ASN A 213 15.79 0.88 -17.20
CA ASN A 213 16.61 2.09 -17.10
C ASN A 213 15.81 3.31 -16.61
N GLU A 214 14.56 3.44 -17.06
CA GLU A 214 13.67 4.50 -16.58
C GLU A 214 13.32 4.28 -15.10
N LEU A 215 13.04 3.04 -14.68
CA LEU A 215 12.80 2.72 -13.26
C LEU A 215 14.03 3.01 -12.39
N ASP A 216 15.24 2.64 -12.84
CA ASP A 216 16.48 2.92 -12.13
C ASP A 216 16.71 4.45 -11.98
N PHE A 217 16.36 5.22 -13.02
CA PHE A 217 16.46 6.68 -12.99
C PHE A 217 15.43 7.30 -12.03
N GLU A 218 14.19 6.81 -12.06
CA GLU A 218 13.14 7.20 -11.11
C GLU A 218 13.56 6.91 -9.68
N GLU A 219 14.08 5.71 -9.40
CA GLU A 219 14.59 5.33 -8.09
C GLU A 219 15.72 6.26 -7.64
N ALA A 220 16.68 6.57 -8.52
CA ALA A 220 17.76 7.49 -8.20
C ALA A 220 17.25 8.89 -7.81
N ILE A 221 16.23 9.41 -8.51
CA ILE A 221 15.60 10.70 -8.14
C ILE A 221 14.94 10.61 -6.77
N LEU A 222 14.18 9.54 -6.51
CA LEU A 222 13.52 9.33 -5.22
C LEU A 222 14.52 9.24 -4.08
N GLN A 223 15.66 8.59 -4.28
CA GLN A 223 16.75 8.53 -3.30
C GLN A 223 17.37 9.92 -3.03
N GLU A 224 17.47 10.79 -4.02
CA GLU A 224 17.91 12.17 -3.78
C GLU A 224 16.83 12.99 -3.04
N VAL A 225 15.55 12.81 -3.39
CA VAL A 225 14.43 13.41 -2.66
C VAL A 225 14.45 12.97 -1.19
N GLU A 226 14.73 11.69 -0.93
CA GLU A 226 14.89 11.15 0.41
C GLU A 226 15.95 11.93 1.21
N LYS A 227 17.14 12.14 0.63
CA LYS A 227 18.29 12.77 1.30
C LYS A 227 18.03 14.24 1.66
N ILE A 228 17.28 14.95 0.82
CA ILE A 228 16.95 16.36 1.05
C ILE A 228 15.69 16.54 1.91
N THR A 229 14.98 15.47 2.27
CA THR A 229 13.74 15.53 3.03
C THR A 229 14.01 15.33 4.52
N THR A 230 13.67 16.33 5.33
CA THR A 230 13.72 16.27 6.78
C THR A 230 12.31 16.15 7.34
N VAL A 231 12.05 15.08 8.09
CA VAL A 231 10.74 14.79 8.68
C VAL A 231 10.89 13.89 9.91
N GLU A 232 10.13 14.17 10.96
CA GLU A 232 9.95 13.25 12.08
C GLU A 232 8.87 12.22 11.73
N LEU A 233 9.30 11.02 11.35
CA LEU A 233 8.41 9.94 10.93
C LEU A 233 7.62 9.37 12.12
N PRO A 234 6.28 9.42 12.07
CA PRO A 234 5.45 8.71 13.03
C PRO A 234 5.42 7.22 12.77
N ASP A 235 5.38 6.42 13.83
CA ASP A 235 5.40 4.95 13.73
C ASP A 235 4.21 4.42 12.92
N ILE A 236 3.04 5.07 12.98
CA ILE A 236 1.86 4.67 12.21
C ILE A 236 2.10 4.70 10.69
N LEU A 237 2.82 5.71 10.18
CA LEU A 237 3.10 5.80 8.75
C LEU A 237 4.07 4.69 8.30
N ILE A 238 5.03 4.34 9.15
CA ILE A 238 5.97 3.24 8.92
C ILE A 238 5.22 1.90 8.92
N GLN A 239 4.32 1.70 9.89
CA GLN A 239 3.50 0.48 9.96
C GLN A 239 2.58 0.33 8.75
N ASP A 240 1.96 1.41 8.28
CA ASP A 240 1.12 1.39 7.09
C ASP A 240 1.91 1.01 5.83
N GLU A 241 3.13 1.56 5.66
CA GLU A 241 4.00 1.18 4.56
C GLU A 241 4.47 -0.28 4.66
N LEU A 242 4.84 -0.75 5.85
CA LEU A 242 5.16 -2.16 6.08
C LEU A 242 3.98 -3.07 5.70
N ASN A 243 2.76 -2.70 6.08
CA ASN A 243 1.56 -3.45 5.72
C ASN A 243 1.35 -3.48 4.20
N ARG A 244 1.56 -2.36 3.49
CA ARG A 244 1.52 -2.32 2.01
C ARG A 244 2.56 -3.24 1.38
N MET A 245 3.80 -3.20 1.86
CA MET A 245 4.87 -4.09 1.41
C MET A 245 4.53 -5.56 1.65
N LEU A 246 3.96 -5.89 2.81
CA LEU A 246 3.54 -7.24 3.17
C LEU A 246 2.39 -7.76 2.30
N VAL A 247 1.37 -6.94 2.03
CA VAL A 247 0.27 -7.30 1.12
C VAL A 247 0.80 -7.57 -0.29
N SER A 248 1.76 -6.76 -0.75
CA SER A 248 2.44 -6.95 -2.04
C SER A 248 3.18 -8.30 -2.09
N LEU A 249 3.92 -8.65 -1.03
CA LEU A 249 4.56 -9.96 -0.93
C LEU A 249 3.55 -11.10 -0.86
N GLN A 250 2.52 -10.97 -0.03
CA GLN A 250 1.47 -11.98 0.13
C GLN A 250 0.82 -12.30 -1.20
N ARG A 251 0.55 -11.28 -2.05
CA ARG A 251 0.01 -11.50 -3.39
C ARG A 251 0.98 -12.31 -4.26
N ARG A 252 2.26 -11.91 -4.33
CA ARG A 252 3.28 -12.66 -5.09
C ARG A 252 3.41 -14.10 -4.63
N VAL A 253 3.33 -14.33 -3.31
CA VAL A 253 3.41 -15.68 -2.73
C VAL A 253 2.15 -16.49 -3.02
N ALA A 254 0.97 -15.88 -2.95
CA ALA A 254 -0.29 -16.50 -3.32
C ALA A 254 -0.35 -16.86 -4.82
N ASP A 255 0.22 -16.03 -5.69
CA ASP A 255 0.34 -16.32 -7.14
C ASP A 255 1.24 -17.54 -7.42
N MET A 256 2.19 -17.84 -6.53
CA MET A 256 2.98 -19.07 -6.55
C MET A 256 2.24 -20.27 -5.95
N GLY A 257 1.00 -20.10 -5.46
CA GLY A 257 0.21 -21.15 -4.82
C GLY A 257 0.64 -21.47 -3.38
N LEU A 258 1.38 -20.58 -2.73
CA LEU A 258 1.88 -20.77 -1.37
C LEU A 258 1.15 -19.86 -0.37
N LEU A 259 1.14 -20.26 0.90
CA LEU A 259 0.77 -19.38 2.00
C LEU A 259 2.00 -18.60 2.47
N LEU A 260 1.79 -17.34 2.86
CA LEU A 260 2.88 -16.48 3.34
C LEU A 260 3.63 -17.11 4.52
N GLU A 261 2.91 -17.74 5.45
CA GLU A 261 3.52 -18.40 6.60
C GLU A 261 4.45 -19.55 6.20
N ASP A 262 4.03 -20.38 5.23
CA ASP A 262 4.84 -21.50 4.74
C ASP A 262 6.07 -20.99 3.97
N TYR A 263 5.90 -19.92 3.19
CA TYR A 263 7.00 -19.26 2.48
C TYR A 263 8.07 -18.73 3.44
N LEU A 264 7.66 -18.05 4.51
CA LEU A 264 8.59 -17.53 5.52
C LEU A 264 9.24 -18.66 6.33
N ARG A 265 8.49 -19.72 6.65
CA ARG A 265 9.04 -20.92 7.32
C ARG A 265 10.13 -21.58 6.49
N GLY A 266 9.96 -21.66 5.16
CA GLY A 266 10.98 -22.18 4.24
C GLY A 266 12.27 -21.35 4.22
N GLN A 267 12.20 -20.07 4.60
CA GLN A 267 13.35 -19.17 4.74
C GLN A 267 13.88 -19.10 6.19
N GLY A 268 13.26 -19.83 7.13
CA GLY A 268 13.60 -19.77 8.55
C GLY A 268 13.27 -18.42 9.21
N LYS A 269 12.31 -17.66 8.65
CA LYS A 269 11.93 -16.33 9.14
C LYS A 269 10.53 -16.31 9.73
N THR A 270 10.30 -15.40 10.67
CA THR A 270 8.96 -15.04 11.14
C THR A 270 8.48 -13.74 10.50
N LEU A 271 7.16 -13.49 10.55
CA LEU A 271 6.58 -12.23 10.09
C LEU A 271 7.18 -11.02 10.82
N GLU A 272 7.44 -11.14 12.13
CA GLU A 272 8.06 -10.08 12.93
C GLU A 272 9.49 -9.79 12.49
N GLN A 273 10.29 -10.83 12.22
CA GLN A 273 11.65 -10.67 11.70
C GLN A 273 11.63 -9.97 10.33
N LEU A 274 10.72 -10.38 9.44
CA LEU A 274 10.57 -9.72 8.14
C LEU A 274 10.19 -8.23 8.29
N LYS A 275 9.24 -7.92 9.18
CA LYS A 275 8.85 -6.52 9.47
C LYS A 275 10.04 -5.70 9.96
N ASN A 276 10.83 -6.25 10.88
CA ASN A 276 12.02 -5.58 11.41
C ASN A 276 13.08 -5.35 10.34
N GLU A 277 13.33 -6.34 9.47
CA GLU A 277 14.25 -6.21 8.33
C GLU A 277 13.79 -5.14 7.33
N TRP A 278 12.48 -5.02 7.12
CA TRP A 278 11.90 -4.06 6.18
C TRP A 278 11.67 -2.68 6.77
N THR A 279 11.73 -2.53 8.09
CA THR A 279 11.47 -1.24 8.77
C THR A 279 12.35 -0.11 8.23
N PRO A 280 13.68 -0.29 8.04
CA PRO A 280 14.50 0.75 7.41
C PRO A 280 14.02 1.09 6.00
N GLN A 281 13.64 0.11 5.19
CA GLN A 281 13.14 0.37 3.84
C GLN A 281 11.80 1.10 3.86
N ALA A 282 10.90 0.74 4.77
CA ALA A 282 9.61 1.41 4.96
C ALA A 282 9.80 2.87 5.39
N GLU A 283 10.73 3.15 6.31
CA GLU A 283 11.09 4.52 6.70
C GLU A 283 11.55 5.36 5.51
N ARG A 284 12.40 4.78 4.65
CA ARG A 284 12.86 5.44 3.42
C ARG A 284 11.69 5.69 2.47
N ASN A 285 10.84 4.70 2.24
CA ASN A 285 9.66 4.81 1.38
C ASN A 285 8.72 5.93 1.85
N VAL A 286 8.39 5.97 3.14
CA VAL A 286 7.55 7.02 3.72
C VAL A 286 8.22 8.40 3.59
N ARG A 287 9.53 8.50 3.82
CA ARG A 287 10.26 9.77 3.65
C ARG A 287 10.24 10.26 2.21
N MET A 288 10.45 9.36 1.24
CA MET A 288 10.35 9.66 -0.19
C MET A 288 8.93 10.11 -0.56
N GLU A 289 7.91 9.42 -0.05
CA GLU A 289 6.50 9.72 -0.30
C GLU A 289 6.11 11.11 0.21
N LEU A 290 6.50 11.42 1.45
CA LEU A 290 6.24 12.71 2.09
C LEU A 290 7.03 13.84 1.43
N GLY A 291 8.29 13.59 1.06
CA GLY A 291 9.12 14.54 0.32
C GLY A 291 8.52 14.90 -1.04
N LEU A 292 8.09 13.91 -1.81
CA LEU A 292 7.37 14.13 -3.07
C LEU A 292 6.08 14.91 -2.85
N ALA A 293 5.28 14.56 -1.84
CA ALA A 293 4.03 15.26 -1.55
C ALA A 293 4.26 16.74 -1.20
N GLU A 294 5.36 17.05 -0.51
CA GLU A 294 5.74 18.43 -0.19
C GLU A 294 6.24 19.19 -1.42
N ILE A 295 7.04 18.57 -2.29
CA ILE A 295 7.43 19.15 -3.59
C ILE A 295 6.19 19.43 -4.44
N ALA A 296 5.26 18.47 -4.51
CA ALA A 296 3.99 18.61 -5.22
C ALA A 296 3.20 19.82 -4.71
N ARG A 297 3.22 20.07 -3.40
CA ARG A 297 2.58 21.25 -2.79
C ARG A 297 3.27 22.55 -3.18
N GLN A 298 4.60 22.59 -3.16
CA GLN A 298 5.38 23.78 -3.51
C GLN A 298 5.25 24.16 -5.00
N GLU A 299 5.21 23.16 -5.88
CA GLU A 299 5.02 23.35 -7.33
C GLU A 299 3.53 23.41 -7.73
N ASN A 300 2.60 23.41 -6.76
CA ASN A 300 1.15 23.45 -6.97
C ASN A 300 0.63 22.38 -7.95
N VAL A 301 1.15 21.16 -7.83
CA VAL A 301 0.73 20.02 -8.64
C VAL A 301 -0.66 19.57 -8.16
N VAL A 302 -1.67 19.90 -8.95
CA VAL A 302 -3.07 19.52 -8.72
C VAL A 302 -3.57 18.68 -9.87
N ILE A 303 -4.27 17.59 -9.54
CA ILE A 303 -5.00 16.74 -10.49
C ILE A 303 -6.45 17.18 -10.46
N SER A 304 -6.96 17.69 -11.59
CA SER A 304 -8.34 18.15 -11.67
C SER A 304 -9.33 16.98 -11.64
N ASP A 305 -10.60 17.27 -11.34
CA ASP A 305 -11.66 16.27 -11.41
C ASP A 305 -11.85 15.72 -12.83
N SER A 306 -11.64 16.56 -13.85
CA SER A 306 -11.72 16.16 -15.27
C SER A 306 -10.59 15.21 -15.67
N GLU A 307 -9.36 15.49 -15.24
CA GLU A 307 -8.19 14.64 -15.47
C GLU A 307 -8.38 13.30 -14.77
N LEU A 308 -8.82 13.31 -13.50
CA LEU A 308 -9.13 12.09 -12.76
C LEU A 308 -10.21 11.25 -13.45
N GLN A 309 -11.29 11.88 -13.93
CA GLN A 309 -12.35 11.17 -14.63
C GLN A 309 -11.83 10.55 -15.94
N SER A 310 -10.97 11.26 -16.68
CA SER A 310 -10.34 10.72 -17.89
C SER A 310 -9.51 9.46 -17.59
N GLU A 311 -8.76 9.43 -16.48
CA GLU A 311 -8.02 8.23 -16.08
C GLU A 311 -8.96 7.08 -15.68
N VAL A 312 -10.06 7.36 -14.98
CA VAL A 312 -11.09 6.35 -14.65
C VAL A 312 -11.76 5.80 -15.91
N ASP A 313 -11.93 6.62 -16.96
CA ASP A 313 -12.57 6.21 -18.20
C ASP A 313 -11.72 5.27 -19.05
N LYS A 314 -10.40 5.29 -18.89
CA LYS A 314 -9.47 4.34 -19.54
C LYS A 314 -9.58 2.92 -18.99
N ILE A 315 -10.15 2.75 -17.79
CA ILE A 315 -10.33 1.44 -17.15
C ILE A 315 -11.35 0.61 -17.96
N GLN A 316 -10.86 -0.48 -18.57
CA GLN A 316 -11.68 -1.37 -19.39
C GLN A 316 -12.57 -2.29 -18.56
N ASP A 317 -12.10 -2.71 -17.37
CA ASP A 317 -12.87 -3.58 -16.49
C ASP A 317 -14.02 -2.82 -15.82
N SER A 318 -15.24 -3.13 -16.25
CA SER A 318 -16.47 -2.55 -15.70
C SER A 318 -16.66 -2.76 -14.18
N ARG A 319 -16.18 -3.87 -13.60
CA ARG A 319 -16.26 -4.11 -12.15
C ARG A 319 -15.35 -3.18 -11.39
N VAL A 320 -14.13 -3.00 -11.89
CA VAL A 320 -13.14 -2.08 -11.29
C VAL A 320 -13.61 -0.64 -11.46
N LYS A 321 -14.13 -0.28 -12.64
CA LYS A 321 -14.66 1.05 -12.92
C LYS A 321 -15.77 1.47 -11.95
N LYS A 322 -16.68 0.56 -11.59
CA LYS A 322 -17.74 0.81 -10.58
C LYS A 322 -17.20 1.20 -9.20
N GLN A 323 -16.01 0.74 -8.81
CA GLN A 323 -15.42 1.10 -7.51
C GLN A 323 -15.11 2.61 -7.44
N PHE A 324 -14.84 3.26 -8.59
CA PHE A 324 -14.57 4.69 -8.68
C PHE A 324 -15.83 5.57 -8.69
N GLU A 325 -17.01 5.00 -8.46
CA GLU A 325 -18.23 5.76 -8.11
C GLU A 325 -18.16 6.27 -6.66
N ALA A 326 -17.47 5.56 -5.77
CA ALA A 326 -17.23 5.99 -4.41
C ALA A 326 -16.11 7.04 -4.33
N GLN A 327 -16.16 7.90 -3.31
CA GLN A 327 -15.16 8.96 -3.12
C GLN A 327 -13.78 8.43 -2.75
N GLU A 328 -13.70 7.38 -1.92
CA GLU A 328 -12.45 6.83 -1.41
C GLU A 328 -11.48 6.36 -2.51
N PRO A 329 -11.86 5.48 -3.47
CA PRO A 329 -10.93 5.04 -4.52
C PRO A 329 -10.48 6.17 -5.44
N ARG A 330 -11.34 7.17 -5.65
CA ARG A 330 -11.01 8.39 -6.43
C ARG A 330 -9.94 9.22 -5.73
N LEU A 331 -9.99 9.35 -4.40
CA LEU A 331 -8.97 10.06 -3.62
C LEU A 331 -7.62 9.34 -3.72
N HIS A 332 -7.59 8.02 -3.60
CA HIS A 332 -6.38 7.22 -3.76
C HIS A 332 -5.76 7.36 -5.17
N LEU A 333 -6.59 7.26 -6.21
CA LEU A 333 -6.11 7.44 -7.59
C LEU A 333 -5.58 8.85 -7.82
N ARG A 334 -6.28 9.88 -7.33
CA ARG A 334 -5.81 11.27 -7.39
C ARG A 334 -4.45 11.44 -6.71
N HIS A 335 -4.27 10.82 -5.55
CA HIS A 335 -3.01 10.83 -4.83
C HIS A 335 -1.87 10.22 -5.66
N ALA A 336 -2.10 9.03 -6.22
CA ALA A 336 -1.13 8.33 -7.06
C ALA A 336 -0.77 9.15 -8.31
N LEU A 337 -1.77 9.68 -9.02
CA LEU A 337 -1.55 10.53 -10.21
C LEU A 337 -0.73 11.78 -9.88
N ARG A 338 -1.01 12.41 -8.73
CA ARG A 338 -0.23 13.57 -8.28
C ARG A 338 1.23 13.20 -8.03
N GLN A 339 1.50 12.04 -7.42
CA GLN A 339 2.87 11.56 -7.20
C GLN A 339 3.57 11.30 -8.53
N THR A 340 2.95 10.57 -9.45
CA THR A 340 3.50 10.32 -10.79
C THR A 340 3.81 11.62 -11.51
N ARG A 341 2.89 12.58 -11.53
CA ARG A 341 3.09 13.89 -12.16
C ARG A 341 4.23 14.69 -11.52
N THR A 342 4.37 14.60 -10.20
CA THR A 342 5.46 15.26 -9.46
C THR A 342 6.80 14.64 -9.82
N LEU A 343 6.88 13.31 -9.90
CA LEU A 343 8.08 12.60 -10.35
C LEU A 343 8.44 12.95 -11.79
N ASP A 344 7.46 13.02 -12.70
CA ASP A 344 7.67 13.45 -14.09
C ASP A 344 8.19 14.89 -14.20
N LEU A 345 7.72 15.80 -13.32
CA LEU A 345 8.24 17.16 -13.24
C LEU A 345 9.70 17.15 -12.78
N LEU A 346 10.05 16.37 -11.75
CA LEU A 346 11.44 16.23 -11.29
C LEU A 346 12.34 15.63 -12.38
N LYS A 347 11.88 14.59 -13.09
CA LYS A 347 12.59 14.01 -14.24
C LYS A 347 12.93 15.05 -15.30
N LYS A 348 11.98 15.94 -15.63
CA LYS A 348 12.20 17.03 -16.61
C LYS A 348 13.19 18.08 -16.11
N MET A 349 13.26 18.34 -14.80
CA MET A 349 14.21 19.28 -14.23
C MET A 349 15.64 18.71 -14.18
N VAL A 350 15.78 17.41 -13.89
CA VAL A 350 17.08 16.75 -13.71
C VAL A 350 17.67 16.25 -15.03
N GLY A 351 16.83 15.81 -15.97
CA GLY A 351 17.24 15.32 -17.29
C GLY A 351 17.28 16.40 -18.38
N GLY A 352 17.17 17.67 -18.02
CA GLY A 352 17.26 18.83 -18.93
C GLY A 352 18.67 19.31 -19.21
#